data_AF-A0A1I8EUG0-F1
#
_entry.id   AF-A0A1I8EUG0-F1
#
_cell.length_a   1.000
_cell.length_b   1.000
_cell.length_c   1.000
_cell.angle_alpha   90.00
_cell.angle_beta   90.00
_cell.angle_gamma   90.00
#
_symmetry.space_group_name_H-M   'P 1'
#
loop_
_entity.id
_entity.type
_entity.pdbx_description
1 polymer ?
#
loop_
_entity_poly.entity_id
_entity_poly.type
_entity_poly.pdbx_seq_one_letter_code
_entity_poly.pdbx_strand_id
1 'polypeptide(L)'
;MLPCRLVVMRHGERIDDLFPEWIHKSTSSGLYQAFDLNMPLTLPELKRPFKHYEDDTIISEMGFVLAEMVGRGLLINKSIPDIIYASPALRCVQTAHSVLKGMGKENEIKIRIEPTLFEFTELHPNGKPKFATPEELYNAKFNIDINYVPFETMENIWQMNETVEMYSKRVQNLLQKLAKTDEWSERTDGALILIVGHASTVDLAIGAFQEPPRTVFARELINHGAKFPYCCTAIIDRMDDGRWLYNETALPPITYMNFSSKINRDFAMRERIAI
;
A
#
# COMPACT_ATOMS: atom_id res chain seq x y z
N MET A 1 0.06 26.53 4.22
CA MET A 1 -0.05 26.18 5.66
C MET A 1 0.53 24.80 5.83
N LEU A 2 1.13 24.49 6.98
CA LEU A 2 1.62 23.13 7.23
C LEU A 2 0.44 22.12 7.16
N PRO A 3 0.66 20.84 6.83
CA PRO A 3 -0.37 19.82 6.82
C PRO A 3 -1.06 19.63 8.16
N CYS A 4 -2.36 19.34 8.13
CA CYS A 4 -3.15 19.09 9.33
C CYS A 4 -3.26 17.60 9.68
N ARG A 5 -3.09 16.72 8.68
CA ARG A 5 -3.36 15.28 8.83
C ARG A 5 -2.51 14.44 7.89
N LEU A 6 -1.92 13.38 8.42
CA LEU A 6 -1.35 12.27 7.64
C LEU A 6 -2.28 11.06 7.77
N VAL A 7 -2.67 10.49 6.64
CA VAL A 7 -3.40 9.22 6.56
C VAL A 7 -2.42 8.18 6.02
N VAL A 8 -1.96 7.26 6.86
CA VAL A 8 -0.92 6.29 6.50
C VAL A 8 -1.51 4.91 6.43
N MET A 9 -1.41 4.25 5.28
CA MET A 9 -2.16 3.03 4.96
C MET A 9 -1.25 1.92 4.44
N ARG A 10 -1.46 0.69 4.91
CA ARG A 10 -0.88 -0.52 4.30
C ARG A 10 -1.64 -0.85 3.01
N HIS A 11 -0.92 -1.32 1.99
CA HIS A 11 -1.53 -1.87 0.77
C HIS A 11 -2.57 -3.00 1.04
N GLY A 12 -3.41 -3.27 0.05
CA GLY A 12 -4.41 -4.33 0.06
C GLY A 12 -3.84 -5.74 0.01
N GLU A 13 -4.73 -6.72 0.13
CA GLU A 13 -4.42 -8.16 0.10
C GLU A 13 -3.67 -8.52 -1.18
N ARG A 14 -2.55 -9.23 -1.03
CA ARG A 14 -1.67 -9.56 -2.16
C ARG A 14 -2.04 -10.92 -2.74
N ILE A 15 -1.91 -11.05 -4.06
CA ILE A 15 -2.20 -12.32 -4.76
C ILE A 15 -1.17 -13.41 -4.46
N ASP A 16 0.10 -13.07 -4.28
CA ASP A 16 1.17 -14.03 -3.96
C ASP A 16 1.05 -14.60 -2.53
N ASP A 17 0.55 -13.81 -1.58
CA ASP A 17 0.28 -14.27 -0.21
C ASP A 17 -0.87 -15.29 -0.18
N LEU A 18 -1.88 -15.12 -1.04
CA LEU A 18 -2.99 -16.07 -1.18
C LEU A 18 -2.63 -17.30 -2.02
N PHE A 19 -1.89 -17.05 -3.10
CA PHE A 19 -1.60 -18.00 -4.15
C PHE A 19 -0.11 -17.91 -4.54
N PRO A 20 0.81 -18.55 -3.79
CA PRO A 20 2.26 -18.41 -4.04
C PRO A 20 2.68 -18.75 -5.48
N GLU A 21 2.02 -19.73 -6.11
CA GLU A 21 2.30 -20.18 -7.47
C GLU A 21 1.42 -19.50 -8.53
N TRP A 22 0.87 -18.30 -8.24
CA TRP A 22 -0.15 -17.69 -9.09
C TRP A 22 0.36 -17.37 -10.49
N ILE A 23 1.60 -16.94 -10.66
CA ILE A 23 2.18 -16.63 -11.97
C ILE A 23 2.17 -17.89 -12.84
N HIS A 24 2.83 -18.96 -12.39
CA HIS A 24 2.90 -20.20 -13.12
C HIS A 24 1.50 -20.75 -13.48
N LYS A 25 0.56 -20.74 -12.52
CA LYS A 25 -0.81 -21.23 -12.75
C LYS A 25 -1.59 -20.35 -13.72
N SER A 26 -1.51 -19.03 -13.57
CA SER A 26 -2.30 -18.08 -14.35
C SER A 26 -1.73 -17.81 -15.74
N THR A 27 -0.47 -18.14 -16.02
CA THR A 27 0.16 -17.86 -17.33
C THR A 27 0.55 -19.12 -18.10
N SER A 28 0.10 -20.30 -17.66
CA SER A 28 0.43 -21.59 -18.27
C SER A 28 0.02 -21.72 -19.75
N SER A 29 -0.98 -20.97 -20.20
CA SER A 29 -1.45 -20.91 -21.59
C SER A 29 -0.70 -19.88 -22.45
N GLY A 30 0.28 -19.17 -21.89
CA GLY A 30 1.00 -18.06 -22.54
C GLY A 30 0.31 -16.70 -22.40
N LEU A 31 -0.92 -16.66 -21.88
CA LEU A 31 -1.66 -15.45 -21.52
C LEU A 31 -2.11 -15.54 -20.07
N TYR A 32 -2.34 -14.39 -19.43
CA TYR A 32 -2.88 -14.35 -18.07
C TYR A 32 -4.34 -14.82 -18.03
N GLN A 33 -4.64 -15.72 -17.11
CA GLN A 33 -5.97 -16.26 -16.83
C GLN A 33 -6.15 -16.42 -15.32
N ALA A 34 -7.13 -15.71 -14.76
CA ALA A 34 -7.55 -15.90 -13.38
C ALA A 34 -8.15 -17.31 -13.18
N PHE A 35 -7.69 -18.03 -12.16
CA PHE A 35 -8.21 -19.36 -11.79
C PHE A 35 -9.03 -19.34 -10.50
N ASP A 36 -9.04 -18.22 -9.79
CA ASP A 36 -9.82 -17.98 -8.59
C ASP A 36 -10.54 -16.63 -8.73
N LEU A 37 -11.76 -16.52 -8.20
CA LEU A 37 -12.56 -15.30 -8.31
C LEU A 37 -11.98 -14.13 -7.50
N ASN A 38 -11.08 -14.40 -6.56
CA ASN A 38 -10.35 -13.35 -5.85
C ASN A 38 -9.14 -12.83 -6.65
N MET A 39 -8.83 -13.42 -7.81
CA MET A 39 -7.80 -12.90 -8.71
C MET A 39 -8.39 -11.84 -9.64
N PRO A 40 -7.63 -10.76 -9.94
CA PRO A 40 -8.08 -9.76 -10.91
C PRO A 40 -8.39 -10.38 -12.27
N LEU A 41 -9.45 -9.94 -12.94
CA LEU A 41 -9.80 -10.49 -14.26
C LEU A 41 -8.70 -10.21 -15.30
N THR A 42 -8.03 -9.06 -15.18
CA THR A 42 -6.95 -8.63 -16.06
C THR A 42 -5.82 -8.04 -15.23
N LEU A 43 -4.58 -8.26 -15.67
CA LEU A 43 -3.43 -7.52 -15.14
C LEU A 43 -3.48 -6.06 -15.63
N PRO A 44 -2.88 -5.12 -14.88
CA PRO A 44 -2.62 -3.79 -15.39
C PRO A 44 -1.89 -3.86 -16.74
N GLU A 45 -2.20 -2.96 -17.67
CA GLU A 45 -1.63 -2.91 -19.01
C GLU A 45 -0.17 -2.41 -19.00
N LEU A 46 0.68 -3.10 -18.27
CA LEU A 46 2.12 -2.85 -18.18
C LEU A 46 2.83 -3.72 -19.22
N LYS A 47 3.65 -3.10 -20.06
CA LYS A 47 4.48 -3.82 -21.05
C LYS A 47 5.68 -4.49 -20.35
N ARG A 48 5.42 -5.46 -19.47
CA ARG A 48 6.43 -6.19 -18.70
C ARG A 48 6.22 -7.71 -18.74
N PRO A 49 7.30 -8.51 -18.72
CA PRO A 49 7.21 -9.96 -18.59
C PRO A 49 6.45 -10.40 -17.32
N PHE A 50 5.72 -11.51 -17.40
CA PHE A 50 4.99 -12.06 -16.24
C PHE A 50 5.90 -12.34 -15.04
N LYS A 51 7.14 -12.77 -15.28
CA LYS A 51 8.14 -12.98 -14.22
C LYS A 51 8.35 -11.75 -13.32
N HIS A 52 8.24 -10.53 -13.85
CA HIS A 52 8.43 -9.32 -13.04
C HIS A 52 7.33 -9.13 -11.98
N TYR A 53 6.19 -9.80 -12.12
CA TYR A 53 5.12 -9.80 -11.11
C TYR A 53 5.43 -10.74 -9.93
N GLU A 54 6.44 -11.62 -10.01
CA GLU A 54 6.86 -12.48 -8.88
C GLU A 54 7.38 -11.63 -7.72
N ASP A 55 8.24 -10.64 -8.02
CA ASP A 55 8.83 -9.75 -7.01
C ASP A 55 8.06 -8.40 -6.85
N ASP A 56 7.11 -8.11 -7.75
CA ASP A 56 6.26 -6.91 -7.72
C ASP A 56 4.79 -7.26 -8.03
N THR A 57 4.23 -8.07 -7.14
CA THR A 57 2.86 -8.62 -7.21
C THR A 57 1.76 -7.54 -7.21
N ILE A 58 0.56 -7.99 -7.56
CA ILE A 58 -0.68 -7.19 -7.54
C ILE A 58 -1.54 -7.49 -6.29
N ILE A 59 -2.53 -6.63 -6.05
CA ILE A 59 -3.59 -6.92 -5.07
C ILE A 59 -4.70 -7.80 -5.65
N SER A 60 -5.41 -8.49 -4.76
CA SER A 60 -6.60 -9.30 -5.05
C SER A 60 -7.85 -8.45 -5.27
N GLU A 61 -8.93 -9.05 -5.77
CA GLU A 61 -10.26 -8.42 -5.85
C GLU A 61 -10.74 -7.96 -4.46
N MET A 62 -10.54 -8.77 -3.42
CA MET A 62 -10.81 -8.35 -2.04
C MET A 62 -9.90 -7.21 -1.58
N GLY A 63 -8.63 -7.19 -2.01
CA GLY A 63 -7.72 -6.06 -1.78
C GLY A 63 -8.25 -4.76 -2.40
N PHE A 64 -8.79 -4.80 -3.62
CA PHE A 64 -9.47 -3.67 -4.27
C PHE A 64 -10.69 -3.22 -3.45
N VAL A 65 -11.57 -4.16 -3.08
CA VAL A 65 -12.80 -3.87 -2.32
C VAL A 65 -12.50 -3.23 -0.97
N LEU A 66 -11.54 -3.75 -0.21
CA LEU A 66 -11.16 -3.21 1.10
C LEU A 66 -10.58 -1.80 0.98
N ALA A 67 -9.75 -1.56 -0.03
CA ALA A 67 -9.20 -0.23 -0.28
C ALA A 67 -10.30 0.78 -0.68
N GLU A 68 -11.28 0.38 -1.51
CA GLU A 68 -12.45 1.21 -1.81
C GLU A 68 -13.30 1.48 -0.55
N MET A 69 -13.47 0.51 0.35
CA MET A 69 -14.18 0.70 1.63
C MET A 69 -13.49 1.73 2.52
N VAL A 70 -12.15 1.69 2.61
CA VAL A 70 -11.36 2.72 3.31
C VAL A 70 -11.57 4.09 2.66
N GLY A 71 -11.54 4.16 1.32
CA GLY A 71 -11.85 5.37 0.57
C GLY A 71 -13.22 5.97 0.91
N ARG A 72 -14.28 5.14 0.91
CA ARG A 72 -15.63 5.56 1.31
C ARG A 72 -15.67 6.04 2.77
N GLY A 73 -14.99 5.36 3.68
CA GLY A 73 -14.90 5.76 5.09
C GLY A 73 -14.26 7.13 5.27
N LEU A 74 -13.12 7.37 4.61
CA LEU A 74 -12.45 8.67 4.59
C LEU A 74 -13.32 9.77 3.97
N LEU A 75 -14.04 9.48 2.88
CA LEU A 75 -14.98 10.42 2.25
C LEU A 75 -16.11 10.83 3.21
N ILE A 76 -16.76 9.86 3.85
CA ILE A 76 -17.84 10.11 4.84
C ILE A 76 -17.32 10.93 6.01
N ASN A 77 -16.09 10.66 6.46
CA ASN A 77 -15.40 11.40 7.51
C ASN A 77 -14.78 12.73 7.04
N LYS A 78 -15.11 13.22 5.83
CA LYS A 78 -14.61 14.48 5.24
C LYS A 78 -13.08 14.59 5.22
N SER A 79 -12.42 13.44 5.10
CA SER A 79 -10.96 13.26 5.12
C SER A 79 -10.43 12.97 3.71
N ILE A 80 -10.88 13.73 2.72
CA ILE A 80 -10.41 13.63 1.34
C ILE A 80 -8.97 14.17 1.30
N PRO A 81 -7.99 13.40 0.79
CA PRO A 81 -6.61 13.87 0.65
C PRO A 81 -6.49 14.95 -0.40
N ASP A 82 -5.62 15.92 -0.18
CA ASP A 82 -5.17 16.88 -1.20
C ASP A 82 -3.99 16.31 -1.99
N ILE A 83 -3.16 15.51 -1.30
CA ILE A 83 -1.89 14.97 -1.81
C ILE A 83 -1.82 13.48 -1.50
N ILE A 84 -1.34 12.68 -2.46
CA ILE A 84 -1.20 11.23 -2.31
C ILE A 84 0.21 10.81 -2.70
N TYR A 85 0.88 10.10 -1.78
CA TYR A 85 2.14 9.40 -2.05
C TYR A 85 1.93 7.89 -1.95
N ALA A 86 2.48 7.14 -2.89
CA ALA A 86 2.49 5.69 -2.87
C ALA A 86 3.91 5.16 -3.01
N SER A 87 4.23 4.08 -2.29
CA SER A 87 5.42 3.27 -2.58
C SER A 87 5.39 2.77 -4.03
N PRO A 88 6.55 2.60 -4.70
CA PRO A 88 6.61 2.14 -6.09
C PRO A 88 6.12 0.70 -6.30
N ALA A 89 5.94 -0.09 -5.23
CA ALA A 89 5.37 -1.43 -5.34
C ALA A 89 3.96 -1.38 -5.94
N LEU A 90 3.68 -2.19 -6.95
CA LEU A 90 2.43 -2.15 -7.71
C LEU A 90 1.19 -2.30 -6.82
N ARG A 91 1.27 -3.15 -5.81
CA ARG A 91 0.24 -3.31 -4.77
C ARG A 91 -0.10 -2.02 -4.02
N CYS A 92 0.87 -1.13 -3.78
CA CYS A 92 0.65 0.16 -3.12
C CYS A 92 -0.02 1.14 -4.09
N VAL A 93 0.42 1.17 -5.35
CA VAL A 93 -0.19 2.01 -6.40
C VAL A 93 -1.65 1.62 -6.66
N GLN A 94 -1.92 0.32 -6.81
CA GLN A 94 -3.27 -0.21 -6.98
C GLN A 94 -4.16 0.12 -5.77
N THR A 95 -3.62 0.01 -4.56
CA THR A 95 -4.35 0.38 -3.34
C THR A 95 -4.70 1.87 -3.32
N ALA A 96 -3.74 2.76 -3.62
CA ALA A 96 -3.98 4.20 -3.68
C ALA A 96 -5.05 4.57 -4.72
N HIS A 97 -4.98 3.96 -5.91
CA HIS A 97 -6.00 4.12 -6.94
C HIS A 97 -7.38 3.65 -6.48
N SER A 98 -7.45 2.51 -5.78
CA SER A 98 -8.71 1.95 -5.27
C SER A 98 -9.33 2.81 -4.17
N VAL A 99 -8.51 3.37 -3.28
CA VAL A 99 -8.97 4.35 -2.28
C VAL A 99 -9.64 5.53 -2.98
N LEU A 100 -9.00 6.09 -4.02
CA LEU A 100 -9.57 7.18 -4.80
C LEU A 100 -10.86 6.79 -5.53
N LYS A 101 -10.92 5.58 -6.10
CA LYS A 101 -12.12 5.06 -6.75
C LYS A 101 -13.28 4.91 -5.75
N GLY A 102 -13.00 4.46 -4.53
CA GLY A 102 -13.96 4.42 -3.43
C GLY A 102 -14.50 5.80 -3.05
N MET A 103 -13.70 6.86 -3.27
CA MET A 103 -14.10 8.25 -3.07
C MET A 103 -14.78 8.89 -4.31
N GLY A 104 -14.68 8.27 -5.48
CA GLY A 104 -15.03 8.90 -6.77
C GLY A 104 -14.10 10.05 -7.16
N LYS A 105 -12.81 9.96 -6.81
CA LYS A 105 -11.78 10.99 -7.00
C LYS A 105 -10.58 10.53 -7.83
N GLU A 106 -10.66 9.34 -8.43
CA GLU A 106 -9.57 8.69 -9.17
C GLU A 106 -9.04 9.49 -10.36
N ASN A 107 -9.88 10.35 -10.96
CA ASN A 107 -9.48 11.21 -12.08
C ASN A 107 -9.11 12.64 -11.65
N GLU A 108 -9.32 13.00 -10.38
CA GLU A 108 -9.10 14.36 -9.88
C GLU A 108 -7.74 14.49 -9.18
N ILE A 109 -7.40 13.50 -8.36
CA ILE A 109 -6.23 13.57 -7.47
C ILE A 109 -5.16 12.63 -7.99
N LYS A 110 -3.98 13.17 -8.28
CA LYS A 110 -2.87 12.40 -8.84
C LYS A 110 -2.07 11.69 -7.75
N ILE A 111 -1.61 10.49 -8.05
CA ILE A 111 -0.77 9.66 -7.20
C ILE A 111 0.70 9.96 -7.51
N ARG A 112 1.47 10.28 -6.47
CA ARG A 112 2.92 10.49 -6.56
C ARG A 112 3.66 9.24 -6.13
N ILE A 113 4.56 8.76 -6.98
CA ILE A 113 5.35 7.57 -6.70
C ILE A 113 6.60 8.00 -5.91
N GLU A 114 6.69 7.59 -4.64
CA GLU A 114 7.78 7.96 -3.73
C GLU A 114 8.57 6.71 -3.29
N PRO A 115 9.75 6.46 -3.90
CA PRO A 115 10.66 5.37 -3.56
C PRO A 115 11.03 5.27 -2.07
N THR A 116 11.11 6.40 -1.37
CA THR A 116 11.42 6.45 0.06
C THR A 116 10.41 5.69 0.92
N LEU A 117 9.20 5.41 0.40
CA LEU A 117 8.18 4.58 1.05
C LEU A 117 8.36 3.07 0.83
N PHE A 118 9.30 2.63 -0.02
CA PHE A 118 9.55 1.21 -0.23
C PHE A 118 10.00 0.53 1.06
N GLU A 119 9.58 -0.73 1.25
CA GLU A 119 9.86 -1.53 2.43
C GLU A 119 11.36 -1.85 2.58
N PHE A 120 11.69 -2.58 3.63
CA PHE A 120 13.06 -2.94 3.94
C PHE A 120 13.66 -3.81 2.82
N THR A 121 14.80 -3.40 2.25
CA THR A 121 15.35 -4.03 1.05
C THR A 121 15.73 -5.50 1.23
N GLU A 122 16.14 -5.92 2.44
CA GLU A 122 16.48 -7.32 2.75
C GLU A 122 15.27 -8.27 2.72
N LEU A 123 14.03 -7.75 2.65
CA LEU A 123 12.85 -8.58 2.38
C LEU A 123 12.80 -9.10 0.93
N HIS A 124 13.74 -8.66 0.08
CA HIS A 124 13.85 -9.03 -1.33
C HIS A 124 15.22 -9.69 -1.62
N PRO A 125 15.44 -10.93 -1.15
CA PRO A 125 16.73 -11.61 -1.28
C PRO A 125 17.12 -11.91 -2.73
N ASN A 126 16.15 -11.92 -3.65
CA ASN A 126 16.37 -12.11 -5.09
C ASN A 126 16.82 -10.82 -5.82
N GLY A 127 16.97 -9.72 -5.07
CA GLY A 127 17.39 -8.43 -5.59
C GLY A 127 16.22 -7.47 -5.84
N LYS A 128 16.53 -6.32 -6.46
CA LYS A 128 15.58 -5.23 -6.64
C LYS A 128 14.41 -5.64 -7.55
N PRO A 129 13.15 -5.53 -7.08
CA PRO A 129 11.99 -5.73 -7.94
C PRO A 129 12.01 -4.78 -9.15
N LYS A 130 11.40 -5.23 -10.25
CA LYS A 130 11.25 -4.44 -11.47
C LYS A 130 9.95 -3.62 -11.42
N PHE A 131 10.00 -2.50 -10.71
CA PHE A 131 8.89 -1.56 -10.63
C PHE A 131 8.57 -0.94 -12.00
N ALA A 132 7.29 -0.66 -12.22
CA ALA A 132 6.84 0.13 -13.37
C ALA A 132 7.24 1.60 -13.20
N THR A 133 7.58 2.27 -14.30
CA THR A 133 7.86 3.71 -14.26
C THR A 133 6.56 4.52 -14.07
N PRO A 134 6.64 5.79 -13.63
CA PRO A 134 5.48 6.67 -13.58
C PRO A 134 4.71 6.76 -14.91
N GLU A 135 5.40 6.78 -16.05
CA GLU A 135 4.80 6.79 -17.38
C GLU A 135 4.13 5.47 -17.74
N GLU A 136 4.73 4.33 -17.38
CA GLU A 136 4.10 3.02 -17.59
C GLU A 136 2.82 2.88 -16.77
N LEU A 137 2.84 3.32 -15.50
CA LEU A 137 1.66 3.36 -14.64
C LEU A 137 0.58 4.31 -15.17
N TYR A 138 0.97 5.50 -15.65
CA TYR A 138 0.05 6.43 -16.30
C TYR A 138 -0.61 5.81 -17.54
N ASN A 139 0.17 5.16 -18.40
CA ASN A 139 -0.32 4.47 -19.59
C ASN A 139 -1.27 3.31 -19.25
N ALA A 140 -1.02 2.63 -18.13
CA ALA A 140 -1.88 1.61 -17.54
C ALA A 140 -3.13 2.18 -16.82
N LYS A 141 -3.45 3.46 -17.03
CA LYS A 141 -4.67 4.15 -16.56
C LYS A 141 -4.71 4.44 -15.05
N PHE A 142 -3.57 4.41 -14.37
CA PHE A 142 -3.46 5.02 -13.06
C PHE A 142 -3.28 6.55 -13.22
N ASN A 143 -3.95 7.35 -12.39
CA ASN A 143 -3.82 8.81 -12.42
C ASN A 143 -2.53 9.26 -11.73
N ILE A 144 -1.39 9.08 -12.40
CA ILE A 144 -0.06 9.35 -11.85
C ILE A 144 0.36 10.80 -12.10
N ASP A 145 0.99 11.43 -11.11
CA ASP A 145 1.70 12.69 -11.28
C ASP A 145 3.09 12.45 -11.88
N ILE A 146 3.16 12.39 -13.22
CA ILE A 146 4.43 12.14 -13.94
C ILE A 146 5.46 13.28 -13.79
N ASN A 147 5.06 14.44 -13.28
CA ASN A 147 5.96 15.58 -13.06
C ASN A 147 6.51 15.62 -11.63
N TYR A 148 6.04 14.72 -10.76
CA TYR A 148 6.54 14.63 -9.40
C TYR A 148 8.00 14.19 -9.38
N VAL A 149 8.82 14.93 -8.65
CA VAL A 149 10.23 14.58 -8.40
C VAL A 149 10.31 13.92 -7.02
N PRO A 150 10.65 12.61 -6.94
CA PRO A 150 10.75 11.94 -5.66
C PRO A 150 11.91 12.44 -4.80
N PHE A 151 11.79 12.27 -3.48
CA PHE A 151 12.85 12.70 -2.54
C PHE A 151 14.10 11.83 -2.59
N GLU A 152 13.96 10.59 -3.04
CA GLU A 152 15.05 9.65 -3.25
C GLU A 152 14.70 8.69 -4.39
N THR A 153 15.70 8.06 -4.99
CA THR A 153 15.53 7.04 -6.05
C THR A 153 15.62 5.62 -5.50
N MET A 154 14.95 4.67 -6.15
CA MET A 154 15.08 3.26 -5.79
C MET A 154 16.52 2.75 -5.99
N GLU A 155 17.25 3.28 -6.98
CA GLU A 155 18.67 2.98 -7.23
C GLU A 155 19.54 3.32 -6.02
N ASN A 156 19.40 4.55 -5.49
CA ASN A 156 20.18 4.98 -4.34
C ASN A 156 19.81 4.20 -3.07
N ILE A 157 18.51 3.99 -2.80
CA ILE A 157 18.05 3.20 -1.65
C ILE A 157 18.64 1.78 -1.70
N TRP A 158 18.63 1.14 -2.87
CA TRP A 158 19.15 -0.21 -3.02
C TRP A 158 20.67 -0.31 -2.79
N GLN A 159 21.41 0.73 -3.16
CA GLN A 159 22.87 0.78 -2.98
C GLN A 159 23.29 0.99 -1.53
N MET A 160 22.39 1.48 -0.67
CA MET A 160 22.71 1.76 0.73
C MET A 160 22.97 0.49 1.55
N ASN A 161 22.49 -0.69 1.12
CA ASN A 161 22.48 -1.93 1.91
C ASN A 161 21.99 -1.64 3.34
N GLU A 162 20.77 -1.10 3.44
CA GLU A 162 20.26 -0.53 4.68
C GLU A 162 20.22 -1.55 5.83
N THR A 163 20.56 -1.10 7.04
CA THR A 163 20.18 -1.80 8.26
C THR A 163 18.72 -1.50 8.60
N VAL A 164 18.12 -2.27 9.51
CA VAL A 164 16.75 -1.99 10.00
C VAL A 164 16.62 -0.59 10.60
N GLU A 165 17.67 -0.09 11.25
CA GLU A 165 17.71 1.27 11.80
C GLU A 165 17.73 2.33 10.68
N MET A 166 18.54 2.11 9.64
CA MET A 166 18.59 3.00 8.46
C MET A 166 17.23 3.03 7.75
N TYR A 167 16.60 1.87 7.56
CA TYR A 167 15.25 1.74 7.03
C TYR A 167 14.22 2.53 7.85
N SER A 168 14.22 2.33 9.16
CA SER A 168 13.29 3.01 10.08
C SER A 168 13.43 4.53 9.99
N LYS A 169 14.68 5.02 10.03
CA LYS A 169 15.00 6.45 9.86
C LYS A 169 14.59 6.97 8.50
N ARG A 170 14.85 6.24 7.41
CA ARG A 170 14.48 6.63 6.05
C ARG A 170 12.98 6.93 5.93
N VAL A 171 12.14 6.01 6.40
CA VAL A 171 10.69 6.18 6.34
C VAL A 171 10.21 7.27 7.30
N GLN A 172 10.70 7.30 8.55
CA GLN A 172 10.29 8.33 9.52
C GLN A 172 10.71 9.74 9.13
N ASN A 173 11.91 9.92 8.57
CA ASN A 173 12.39 11.20 8.06
C ASN A 173 11.49 11.72 6.93
N LEU A 174 11.04 10.83 6.04
CA LEU A 174 10.05 11.19 5.03
C LEU A 174 8.74 11.66 5.67
N LEU A 175 8.18 10.89 6.61
CA LEU A 175 6.92 11.26 7.28
C LEU A 175 7.01 12.61 7.98
N GLN A 176 8.11 12.87 8.69
CA GLN A 176 8.37 14.15 9.35
C GLN A 176 8.58 15.30 8.35
N LYS A 177 9.19 15.02 7.19
CA LYS A 177 9.32 15.99 6.10
C LYS A 177 7.97 16.33 5.48
N LEU A 178 7.14 15.32 5.21
CA LEU A 178 5.79 15.50 4.68
C LEU A 178 4.93 16.30 5.67
N ALA A 179 5.01 16.03 6.98
CA ALA A 179 4.32 16.80 8.02
C ALA A 179 4.73 18.28 8.09
N LYS A 180 5.84 18.67 7.45
CA LYS A 180 6.37 20.03 7.40
C LYS A 180 6.33 20.64 6.00
N THR A 181 5.72 19.97 5.02
CA THR A 181 5.65 20.48 3.64
C THR A 181 4.85 21.78 3.58
N ASP A 182 5.17 22.64 2.62
CA ASP A 182 4.46 23.88 2.32
C ASP A 182 3.64 23.81 1.04
N GLU A 183 3.44 22.59 0.53
CA GLU A 183 2.61 22.34 -0.64
C GLU A 183 1.22 22.95 -0.52
N TRP A 184 0.73 23.44 -1.66
CA TRP A 184 -0.54 24.14 -1.73
C TRP A 184 -1.72 23.19 -1.49
N SER A 185 -2.71 23.68 -0.74
CA SER A 185 -4.00 23.03 -0.50
C SER A 185 -5.06 24.13 -0.44
N GLU A 186 -6.27 23.83 -0.93
CA GLU A 186 -7.44 24.72 -0.82
C GLU A 186 -7.96 24.80 0.62
N ARG A 187 -7.52 23.88 1.50
CA ARG A 187 -7.98 23.80 2.87
C ARG A 187 -7.41 24.92 3.74
N THR A 188 -8.24 25.40 4.66
CA THR A 188 -7.86 26.46 5.61
C THR A 188 -7.14 25.95 6.86
N ASP A 189 -7.11 24.65 7.10
CA ASP A 189 -6.41 24.01 8.23
C ASP A 189 -5.05 23.40 7.85
N GLY A 190 -4.76 23.32 6.55
CA GLY A 190 -3.57 22.67 6.00
C GLY A 190 -3.91 21.44 5.17
N ALA A 191 -2.93 20.95 4.41
CA ALA A 191 -3.14 19.80 3.53
C ALA A 191 -3.43 18.51 4.32
N LEU A 192 -4.29 17.66 3.76
CA LEU A 192 -4.44 16.27 4.16
C LEU A 192 -3.65 15.39 3.19
N ILE A 193 -2.73 14.59 3.74
CA ILE A 193 -1.82 13.77 2.92
C ILE A 193 -2.13 12.29 3.14
N LEU A 194 -2.45 11.56 2.07
CA LEU A 194 -2.55 10.10 2.08
C LEU A 194 -1.20 9.50 1.66
N ILE A 195 -0.73 8.54 2.45
CA ILE A 195 0.52 7.82 2.25
C ILE A 195 0.20 6.33 2.21
N VAL A 196 0.42 5.68 1.07
CA VAL A 196 0.17 4.26 0.88
C VAL A 196 1.49 3.50 0.76
N GLY A 197 1.74 2.62 1.71
CA GLY A 197 2.97 1.83 1.77
C GLY A 197 2.73 0.43 2.31
N HIS A 198 3.58 0.02 3.23
CA HIS A 198 3.65 -1.36 3.73
C HIS A 198 3.20 -1.42 5.20
N ALA A 199 3.12 -2.63 5.76
CA ALA A 199 2.76 -2.83 7.17
C ALA A 199 3.65 -1.99 8.12
N SER A 200 4.96 -2.00 7.86
CA SER A 200 5.95 -1.23 8.60
C SER A 200 5.80 0.29 8.44
N THR A 201 5.29 0.77 7.29
CA THR A 201 5.03 2.20 7.09
C THR A 201 4.00 2.71 8.10
N VAL A 202 2.97 1.91 8.40
CA VAL A 202 1.93 2.25 9.38
C VAL A 202 2.50 2.26 10.80
N ASP A 203 3.26 1.23 11.20
CA ASP A 203 3.91 1.16 12.51
C ASP A 203 4.86 2.35 12.77
N LEU A 204 5.76 2.59 11.80
CA LEU A 204 6.73 3.66 11.87
C LEU A 204 6.06 5.02 11.95
N ALA A 205 4.91 5.20 11.27
CA ALA A 205 4.14 6.43 11.35
C ALA A 205 3.54 6.67 12.73
N ILE A 206 2.93 5.66 13.35
CA ILE A 206 2.32 5.79 14.69
C ILE A 206 3.33 6.31 15.73
N GLY A 207 4.61 5.97 15.58
CA GLY A 207 5.66 6.48 16.47
C GLY A 207 6.67 7.42 15.84
N ALA A 208 6.41 7.98 14.64
CA ALA A 208 7.33 8.91 13.97
C ALA A 208 7.49 10.24 14.72
N PHE A 209 6.49 10.59 15.54
CA PHE A 209 6.41 11.88 16.26
C PHE A 209 6.46 11.70 17.78
N GLN A 210 6.85 10.51 18.25
CA GLN A 210 7.09 10.24 19.67
C GLN A 210 8.54 10.59 20.05
N GLU A 211 8.78 10.81 21.34
CA GLU A 211 10.11 11.05 21.89
C GLU A 211 10.44 9.95 22.93
N PRO A 212 11.37 9.02 22.63
CA PRO A 212 12.09 8.88 21.36
C PRO A 212 11.19 8.34 20.22
N PRO A 213 11.58 8.55 18.94
CA PRO A 213 10.86 7.96 17.81
C PRO A 213 10.83 6.43 17.86
N ARG A 214 9.82 5.82 17.19
CA ARG A 214 9.69 4.35 17.10
C ARG A 214 10.96 3.72 16.50
N THR A 215 11.47 2.72 17.18
CA THR A 215 12.47 1.78 16.66
C THR A 215 11.80 0.45 16.34
N VAL A 216 12.19 -0.17 15.24
CA VAL A 216 11.72 -1.50 14.82
C VAL A 216 12.87 -2.49 14.88
N PHE A 217 12.61 -3.72 15.31
CA PHE A 217 13.58 -4.82 15.28
C PHE A 217 13.38 -5.71 14.05
N ALA A 218 14.47 -6.35 13.57
CA ALA A 218 14.42 -7.23 12.40
C ALA A 218 13.34 -8.34 12.49
N ARG A 219 13.18 -8.94 13.68
CA ARG A 219 12.16 -9.98 13.93
C ARG A 219 10.71 -9.46 13.82
N GLU A 220 10.51 -8.17 14.07
CA GLU A 220 9.18 -7.54 14.00
C GLU A 220 8.80 -7.25 12.56
N LEU A 221 9.77 -6.85 11.72
CA LEU A 221 9.57 -6.66 10.28
C LEU A 221 9.04 -7.92 9.59
N ILE A 222 9.58 -9.10 9.93
CA ILE A 222 9.15 -10.37 9.33
C ILE A 222 7.68 -10.68 9.67
N ASN A 223 7.24 -10.31 10.87
CA ASN A 223 5.89 -10.61 11.36
C ASN A 223 4.93 -9.42 11.28
N HIS A 224 5.34 -8.30 10.68
CA HIS A 224 4.58 -7.05 10.73
C HIS A 224 3.22 -7.20 10.07
N GLY A 225 3.15 -7.95 8.97
CA GLY A 225 1.89 -8.22 8.27
C GLY A 225 0.83 -8.93 9.11
N ALA A 226 1.23 -9.65 10.17
CA ALA A 226 0.30 -10.31 11.10
C ALA A 226 -0.25 -9.36 12.18
N LYS A 227 0.38 -8.20 12.40
CA LYS A 227 -0.04 -7.19 13.39
C LYS A 227 -0.73 -5.98 12.74
N PHE A 228 -0.34 -5.66 11.51
CA PHE A 228 -0.90 -4.58 10.70
C PHE A 228 -1.60 -5.20 9.49
N PRO A 229 -2.89 -5.57 9.56
CA PRO A 229 -3.60 -6.28 8.50
C PRO A 229 -3.71 -5.44 7.22
N TYR A 230 -4.04 -6.07 6.09
CA TYR A 230 -4.21 -5.35 4.82
C TYR A 230 -5.20 -4.19 4.96
N CYS A 231 -4.91 -3.10 4.25
CA CYS A 231 -5.70 -1.87 4.30
C CYS A 231 -5.81 -1.23 5.70
N CYS A 232 -5.04 -1.66 6.71
CA CYS A 232 -5.03 -0.93 7.98
C CYS A 232 -4.52 0.50 7.76
N THR A 233 -5.17 1.46 8.41
CA THR A 233 -4.93 2.88 8.21
C THR A 233 -4.75 3.58 9.55
N ALA A 234 -3.61 4.25 9.74
CA ALA A 234 -3.38 5.14 10.85
C ALA A 234 -3.67 6.59 10.43
N ILE A 235 -4.41 7.32 11.27
CA ILE A 235 -4.66 8.75 11.11
C ILE A 235 -3.79 9.50 12.13
N ILE A 236 -2.91 10.36 11.67
CA ILE A 236 -2.04 11.16 12.54
C ILE A 236 -2.41 12.63 12.34
N ASP A 237 -2.93 13.24 13.39
CA ASP A 237 -3.44 14.60 13.39
C ASP A 237 -2.41 15.57 13.98
N ARG A 238 -2.28 16.73 13.37
CA ARG A 238 -1.58 17.86 13.97
C ARG A 238 -2.53 18.57 14.93
N MET A 239 -2.14 18.63 16.20
CA MET A 239 -2.86 19.33 17.27
C MET A 239 -2.61 20.84 17.20
N ASP A 240 -3.42 21.62 17.92
CA ASP A 240 -3.29 23.09 17.99
C ASP A 240 -1.93 23.55 18.54
N ASP A 241 -1.29 22.74 19.39
CA ASP A 241 0.05 22.99 19.93
C ASP A 241 1.19 22.56 18.97
N GLY A 242 0.85 22.10 17.77
CA GLY A 242 1.77 21.69 16.72
C GLY A 242 2.29 20.25 16.85
N ARG A 243 1.94 19.51 17.91
CA ARG A 243 2.31 18.09 18.05
C ARG A 243 1.50 17.23 17.09
N TRP A 244 2.09 16.11 16.65
CA TRP A 244 1.42 15.11 15.82
C TRP A 244 1.06 13.89 16.66
N LEU A 245 -0.22 13.54 16.70
CA LEU A 245 -0.72 12.43 17.52
C LEU A 245 -1.51 11.43 16.68
N TYR A 246 -1.29 10.15 16.94
CA TYR A 246 -2.11 9.08 16.36
C TYR A 246 -3.53 9.14 16.94
N ASN A 247 -4.53 9.20 16.06
CA ASN A 247 -5.93 9.25 16.40
C ASN A 247 -6.60 7.90 16.11
N GLU A 248 -6.66 7.05 17.12
CA GLU A 248 -7.22 5.69 17.06
C GLU A 248 -8.71 5.64 16.68
N THR A 249 -9.42 6.75 16.86
CA THR A 249 -10.89 6.81 16.66
C THR A 249 -11.30 7.46 15.34
N ALA A 250 -10.36 8.00 14.57
CA ALA A 250 -10.65 8.77 13.36
C ALA A 250 -11.18 7.93 12.18
N LEU A 251 -10.92 6.62 12.18
CA LEU A 251 -11.43 5.71 11.17
C LEU A 251 -11.75 4.35 11.80
N PRO A 252 -13.00 3.85 11.70
CA PRO A 252 -13.33 2.52 12.20
C PRO A 252 -12.61 1.43 11.38
N PRO A 253 -12.26 0.29 12.01
CA PRO A 253 -11.61 -0.81 11.31
C PRO A 253 -12.59 -1.55 10.39
N ILE A 254 -12.04 -2.26 9.40
CA ILE A 254 -12.76 -3.29 8.64
C ILE A 254 -12.39 -4.64 9.25
N THR A 255 -13.38 -5.46 9.60
CA THR A 255 -13.16 -6.82 10.13
C THR A 255 -13.99 -7.81 9.33
N TYR A 256 -13.33 -8.83 8.79
CA TYR A 256 -13.94 -9.92 8.05
C TYR A 256 -13.16 -11.22 8.31
N MET A 257 -13.79 -12.38 8.07
CA MET A 257 -13.21 -13.69 8.36
C MET A 257 -12.39 -14.23 7.18
N ASN A 258 -11.48 -15.16 7.45
CA ASN A 258 -10.84 -15.96 6.40
C ASN A 258 -11.82 -17.03 5.90
N PHE A 259 -12.42 -16.82 4.72
CA PHE A 259 -13.52 -17.63 4.20
C PHE A 259 -13.31 -17.98 2.72
N SER A 260 -13.71 -19.19 2.33
CA SER A 260 -13.79 -19.63 0.92
C SER A 260 -15.20 -20.14 0.60
N SER A 261 -15.72 -19.75 -0.56
CA SER A 261 -16.98 -20.27 -1.10
C SER A 261 -16.84 -21.62 -1.82
N LYS A 262 -15.63 -22.20 -1.83
CA LYS A 262 -15.38 -23.51 -2.46
C LYS A 262 -16.20 -24.59 -1.76
N ILE A 263 -17.05 -25.26 -2.54
CA ILE A 263 -17.80 -26.43 -2.06
C ILE A 263 -16.80 -27.51 -1.66
N ASN A 264 -16.98 -28.08 -0.46
CA ASN A 264 -16.28 -29.30 -0.07
C ASN A 264 -16.76 -30.44 -0.98
N ARG A 265 -15.94 -30.76 -2.00
CA ARG A 265 -16.28 -31.73 -3.04
C ARG A 265 -16.55 -33.10 -2.45
N ASP A 266 -15.66 -33.60 -1.58
CA ASP A 266 -15.75 -34.95 -1.02
C ASP A 266 -17.08 -35.14 -0.27
N PHE A 267 -17.44 -34.15 0.54
CA PHE A 267 -18.71 -34.11 1.24
C PHE A 267 -19.90 -34.00 0.28
N ALA A 268 -19.82 -33.13 -0.74
CA ALA A 268 -20.90 -32.88 -1.69
C ALA A 268 -21.16 -34.08 -2.62
N MET A 269 -20.10 -34.72 -3.09
CA MET A 269 -20.15 -35.88 -3.99
C MET A 269 -20.41 -37.19 -3.24
N ARG A 270 -20.47 -37.16 -1.91
CA ARG A 270 -20.60 -38.36 -1.07
C ARG A 270 -19.51 -39.39 -1.36
N GLU A 271 -18.34 -38.93 -1.82
CA GLU A 271 -17.17 -39.78 -2.02
C GLU A 271 -16.72 -40.19 -0.60
N ARG A 272 -17.06 -41.42 -0.20
CA ARG A 272 -16.74 -41.95 1.12
C ARG A 272 -15.24 -41.84 1.36
N ILE A 273 -14.85 -41.37 2.54
CA ILE A 273 -13.56 -41.74 3.11
C ILE A 273 -13.60 -43.26 3.19
N ALA A 274 -12.79 -43.95 2.37
CA ALA A 274 -12.51 -45.34 2.59
C ALA A 274 -11.87 -45.43 3.99
N ILE A 275 -12.63 -45.96 4.95
CA ILE A 275 -12.15 -46.25 6.32
C ILE A 275 -11.18 -47.42 6.22
#